data_AF-A0A317KN25-F1
#
_entry.id   AF-A0A317KN25-F1
#
_cell.length_a   1.000
_cell.length_b   1.000
_cell.length_c   1.000
_cell.angle_alpha   90.00
_cell.angle_beta   90.00
_cell.angle_gamma   90.00
#
_symmetry.space_group_name_H-M   'P 1'
#
loop_
_entity.id
_entity.type
_entity.pdbx_description
1 polymer ?
#
loop_
_entity_poly.entity_id
_entity_poly.type
_entity_poly.pdbx_seq_one_letter_code
_entity_poly.pdbx_strand_id
1 'polypeptide(L)'
;MSGAVQAGYAPPTGPDRPAPGRRWLRWLLAATVAWAVLLAVLTWISVRDDPPTVREQRTLAEAGPVVDRAVGELLAAVGDGGVAAIMPDRLERGCRITPMEDGADLQRGVEVVVPGDDVRGLLQRVADRLPAGWRAGVRVSGDGPVLRADAGEFVAVQGRSSGPGRVRLTADTGCRPVGSGYRAP
;
A
#
# COMPACT_ATOMS: atom_id res chain seq x y z
N MET A 1 -12.68 92.82 -19.86
CA MET A 1 -12.30 91.65 -19.03
C MET A 1 -13.43 90.64 -19.14
N SER A 2 -13.24 89.57 -19.91
CA SER A 2 -14.23 88.50 -20.08
C SER A 2 -13.73 87.28 -19.30
N GLY A 3 -14.41 86.95 -18.20
CA GLY A 3 -14.16 85.73 -17.43
C GLY A 3 -15.01 84.58 -17.97
N ALA A 4 -14.36 83.48 -18.31
CA ALA A 4 -14.98 82.25 -18.78
C ALA A 4 -15.69 81.50 -17.65
N VAL A 5 -16.80 80.82 -17.97
CA VAL A 5 -17.28 79.69 -17.17
C VAL A 5 -17.27 78.46 -18.08
N GLN A 6 -16.33 77.58 -17.82
CA GLN A 6 -16.13 76.32 -18.51
C GLN A 6 -17.11 75.29 -17.91
N ALA A 7 -18.14 74.92 -18.66
CA ALA A 7 -19.06 73.87 -18.25
C ALA A 7 -18.31 72.52 -18.22
N GLY A 8 -18.24 71.91 -17.03
CA GLY A 8 -17.59 70.63 -16.81
C GLY A 8 -18.24 69.51 -17.65
N TYR A 9 -17.40 68.74 -18.33
CA TYR A 9 -17.79 67.57 -19.10
C TYR A 9 -18.19 66.44 -18.15
N ALA A 10 -19.45 65.98 -18.23
CA ALA A 10 -19.89 64.77 -17.54
C ALA A 10 -19.36 63.53 -18.28
N PRO A 11 -18.79 62.51 -17.58
CA PRO A 11 -18.34 61.30 -18.24
C PRO A 11 -19.55 60.52 -18.80
N PRO A 12 -19.43 59.91 -20.00
CA PRO A 12 -20.53 59.15 -20.58
C PRO A 12 -20.85 57.94 -19.68
N THR A 13 -22.13 57.79 -19.32
CA THR A 13 -22.66 56.58 -18.70
C THR A 13 -22.48 55.42 -19.69
N GLY A 14 -21.59 54.49 -19.37
CA GLY A 14 -21.42 53.25 -20.14
C GLY A 14 -22.73 52.45 -20.20
N PRO A 15 -22.92 51.61 -21.24
CA PRO A 15 -24.20 50.93 -21.46
C PRO A 15 -24.57 50.04 -20.27
N ASP A 16 -25.84 50.11 -19.88
CA ASP A 16 -26.45 49.26 -18.86
C ASP A 16 -26.19 47.79 -19.19
N ARG A 17 -25.45 47.08 -18.32
CA ARG A 17 -25.34 45.62 -18.44
C ARG A 17 -26.73 45.03 -18.11
N PRO A 18 -27.37 44.28 -19.03
CA PRO A 18 -28.65 43.67 -18.73
C PRO A 18 -28.49 42.72 -17.53
N ALA A 19 -29.32 42.91 -16.51
CA ALA A 19 -29.35 42.01 -15.36
C ALA A 19 -29.64 40.58 -15.87
N PRO A 20 -28.82 39.58 -15.51
CA PRO A 20 -29.01 38.23 -16.02
C PRO A 20 -30.41 37.71 -15.68
N GLY A 21 -31.16 37.30 -16.70
CA GLY A 21 -32.52 36.82 -16.51
C GLY A 21 -32.57 35.59 -15.58
N ARG A 22 -33.60 35.52 -14.74
CA ARG A 22 -33.83 34.44 -13.75
C ARG A 22 -33.79 33.02 -14.36
N ARG A 23 -34.04 32.89 -15.67
CA ARG A 23 -33.92 31.63 -16.42
C ARG A 23 -32.46 31.21 -16.64
N TRP A 24 -31.56 32.14 -16.94
CA TRP A 24 -30.13 31.86 -17.12
C TRP A 24 -29.49 31.39 -15.80
N LEU A 25 -29.86 32.02 -14.69
CA LEU A 25 -29.44 31.57 -13.35
C LEU A 25 -29.91 30.14 -13.04
N ARG A 26 -31.12 29.75 -13.45
CA ARG A 26 -31.61 28.38 -13.29
C ARG A 26 -30.86 27.37 -14.15
N TRP A 27 -30.49 27.74 -15.38
CA TRP A 27 -29.67 26.89 -16.25
C TRP A 27 -28.25 26.72 -15.71
N LEU A 28 -27.63 27.79 -15.23
CA LEU A 28 -26.33 27.70 -14.55
C LEU A 28 -26.41 26.79 -13.33
N LEU A 29 -27.44 26.96 -12.49
CA LEU A 29 -27.60 26.13 -11.30
C LEU A 29 -27.82 24.66 -11.66
N ALA A 30 -28.63 24.36 -12.69
CA ALA A 30 -28.83 23.00 -13.19
C ALA A 30 -27.52 22.40 -13.73
N ALA A 31 -26.73 23.18 -14.49
CA ALA A 31 -25.43 22.73 -15.00
C ALA A 31 -24.44 22.45 -13.85
N THR A 32 -24.38 23.32 -12.85
CA THR A 32 -23.53 23.13 -11.66
C THR A 32 -23.94 21.89 -10.86
N VAL A 33 -25.25 21.67 -10.66
CA VAL A 33 -25.75 20.47 -9.96
C VAL A 33 -25.42 19.22 -10.76
N ALA A 34 -25.68 19.20 -12.07
CA ALA A 34 -25.33 18.08 -12.93
C ALA A 34 -23.83 17.77 -12.90
N TRP A 35 -22.99 18.82 -12.91
CA TRP A 35 -21.55 18.70 -12.80
C TRP A 35 -21.11 18.15 -11.44
N ALA A 36 -21.67 18.66 -10.35
CA ALA A 36 -21.38 18.17 -9.00
C ALA A 36 -21.78 16.69 -8.83
N VAL A 37 -22.94 16.29 -9.37
CA VAL A 37 -23.38 14.89 -9.39
C VAL A 37 -22.43 14.03 -10.22
N LEU A 38 -22.04 14.49 -11.41
CA LEU A 38 -21.07 13.79 -12.25
C LEU A 38 -19.75 13.57 -11.51
N LEU A 39 -19.19 14.60 -10.88
CA LEU A 39 -17.96 14.50 -10.10
C LEU A 39 -18.11 13.57 -8.89
N ALA A 40 -19.25 13.59 -8.21
CA ALA A 40 -19.52 12.69 -7.09
C ALA A 40 -19.57 11.22 -7.55
N VAL A 41 -20.23 10.94 -8.68
CA VAL A 41 -20.30 9.61 -9.28
C VAL A 41 -18.92 9.14 -9.73
N LEU A 42 -18.15 9.97 -10.43
CA LEU A 42 -16.80 9.63 -10.87
C LEU A 42 -15.87 9.38 -9.69
N THR A 43 -15.94 10.22 -8.65
CA THR A 43 -15.18 10.02 -7.40
C THR A 43 -15.57 8.70 -6.73
N TRP A 44 -16.87 8.38 -6.70
CA TRP A 44 -17.35 7.13 -6.12
C TRP A 44 -16.84 5.90 -6.86
N ILE A 45 -16.90 5.91 -8.20
CA ILE A 45 -16.36 4.83 -9.05
C ILE A 45 -14.86 4.71 -8.82
N SER A 46 -14.13 5.83 -8.84
CA SER A 46 -12.68 5.81 -8.65
C SER A 46 -12.27 5.22 -7.30
N VAL A 47 -12.93 5.62 -6.21
CA VAL A 47 -12.65 5.09 -4.86
C VAL A 47 -13.01 3.60 -4.73
N ARG A 48 -13.98 3.11 -5.51
CA ARG A 48 -14.45 1.71 -5.45
C ARG A 48 -13.66 0.76 -6.34
N ASP A 49 -13.31 1.21 -7.53
CA ASP A 49 -12.90 0.35 -8.64
C ASP A 49 -11.45 0.60 -9.11
N ASP A 50 -10.86 1.78 -8.82
CA ASP A 50 -9.47 2.04 -9.21
C ASP A 50 -8.48 1.43 -8.20
N PRO A 51 -7.45 0.71 -8.67
CA PRO A 51 -6.41 0.19 -7.80
C PRO A 51 -5.64 1.34 -7.14
N PRO A 52 -5.15 1.18 -5.89
CA PRO A 52 -4.43 2.23 -5.19
C PRO A 52 -3.24 2.70 -6.05
N THR A 53 -3.25 3.99 -6.38
CA THR A 53 -2.28 4.60 -7.30
C THR A 53 -0.86 4.64 -6.74
N VAL A 54 -0.72 4.36 -5.43
CA VAL A 54 0.55 4.24 -4.73
C VAL A 54 0.61 2.89 -4.06
N ARG A 55 1.72 2.21 -4.31
CA ARG A 55 2.02 0.88 -3.78
C ARG A 55 2.03 0.93 -2.22
N GLU A 56 2.45 2.06 -1.63
CA GLU A 56 2.39 2.35 -0.18
C GLU A 56 0.98 2.50 0.41
N GLN A 57 -0.08 2.60 -0.40
CA GLN A 57 -1.48 2.72 0.07
C GLN A 57 -2.26 1.41 0.02
N ARG A 58 -1.61 0.28 -0.32
CA ARG A 58 -2.27 -1.03 -0.29
C ARG A 58 -2.59 -1.47 1.13
N THR A 59 -3.79 -2.01 1.28
CA THR A 59 -4.29 -2.48 2.58
C THR A 59 -3.85 -3.91 2.87
N LEU A 60 -3.95 -4.34 4.12
CA LEU A 60 -3.70 -5.74 4.49
C LEU A 60 -4.59 -6.74 3.72
N ALA A 61 -5.81 -6.36 3.36
CA ALA A 61 -6.70 -7.18 2.54
C ALA A 61 -6.12 -7.50 1.16
N GLU A 62 -5.36 -6.58 0.59
CA GLU A 62 -4.73 -6.75 -0.73
C GLU A 62 -3.36 -7.44 -0.62
N ALA A 63 -2.68 -7.29 0.52
CA ALA A 63 -1.38 -7.92 0.77
C ALA A 63 -1.47 -9.41 1.14
N GLY A 64 -2.59 -9.85 1.72
CA GLY A 64 -2.81 -11.24 2.15
C GLY A 64 -2.47 -12.29 1.07
N PRO A 65 -3.03 -12.21 -0.15
CA PRO A 65 -2.70 -13.16 -1.22
C PRO A 65 -1.22 -13.16 -1.65
N VAL A 66 -0.51 -12.04 -1.46
CA VAL A 66 0.93 -11.96 -1.75
C VAL A 66 1.72 -12.68 -0.67
N VAL A 67 1.36 -12.49 0.60
CA VAL A 67 1.95 -13.23 1.73
C VAL A 67 1.70 -14.73 1.58
N ASP A 68 0.50 -15.15 1.18
CA ASP A 68 0.15 -16.55 0.97
C ASP A 68 0.99 -17.20 -0.12
N ARG A 69 1.12 -16.52 -1.26
CA ARG A 69 2.02 -16.94 -2.33
C ARG A 69 3.46 -17.02 -1.81
N ALA A 70 3.88 -16.05 -1.00
CA ALA A 70 5.24 -16.03 -0.49
C ALA A 70 5.54 -17.22 0.42
N VAL A 71 4.58 -17.60 1.28
CA VAL A 71 4.66 -18.82 2.10
C VAL A 71 4.69 -20.08 1.24
N GLY A 72 3.89 -20.15 0.17
CA GLY A 72 3.91 -21.27 -0.78
C GLY A 72 5.26 -21.44 -1.48
N GLU A 73 5.86 -20.35 -1.95
CA GLU A 73 7.20 -20.34 -2.55
C GLU A 73 8.28 -20.72 -1.53
N LEU A 74 8.17 -20.27 -0.27
CA LEU A 74 9.08 -20.68 0.80
C LEU A 74 9.01 -22.19 1.07
N LEU A 75 7.80 -22.77 1.14
CA LEU A 75 7.62 -24.21 1.29
C LEU A 75 8.23 -24.99 0.13
N ALA A 76 8.00 -24.52 -1.10
CA ALA A 76 8.58 -25.13 -2.31
C ALA A 76 10.12 -25.03 -2.30
N ALA A 77 10.67 -23.88 -1.91
CA ALA A 77 12.11 -23.63 -1.86
C ALA A 77 12.81 -24.44 -0.75
N VAL A 78 12.14 -24.74 0.36
CA VAL A 78 12.66 -25.68 1.38
C VAL A 78 12.83 -27.06 0.76
N GLY A 79 11.81 -27.56 0.07
CA GLY A 79 11.86 -28.85 -0.63
C GLY A 79 12.28 -29.99 0.29
N ASP A 80 13.32 -30.72 -0.09
CA ASP A 80 13.93 -31.82 0.65
C ASP A 80 14.93 -31.39 1.74
N GLY A 81 15.13 -30.08 1.92
CA GLY A 81 16.14 -29.53 2.82
C GLY A 81 15.81 -29.66 4.31
N GLY A 82 14.59 -30.02 4.68
CA GLY A 82 14.14 -30.18 6.05
C GLY A 82 12.63 -30.46 6.16
N VAL A 83 12.15 -30.64 7.39
CA VAL A 83 10.71 -30.79 7.67
C VAL A 83 10.13 -29.42 7.99
N ALA A 84 9.18 -28.97 7.17
CA ALA A 84 8.53 -27.67 7.29
C ALA A 84 7.16 -27.77 7.97
N ALA A 85 6.88 -26.86 8.89
CA ALA A 85 5.58 -26.67 9.52
C ALA A 85 5.13 -25.21 9.39
N ILE A 86 3.89 -24.98 8.96
CA ILE A 86 3.32 -23.63 8.89
C ILE A 86 3.11 -23.12 10.33
N MET A 87 3.61 -21.91 10.59
CA MET A 87 3.42 -21.23 11.86
C MET A 87 2.05 -20.55 11.90
N PRO A 88 1.48 -20.31 13.10
CA PRO A 88 0.27 -19.52 13.22
C PRO A 88 0.49 -18.10 12.69
N ASP A 89 -0.54 -17.56 12.05
CA ASP A 89 -0.57 -16.17 11.60
C ASP A 89 -0.39 -15.22 12.77
N ARG A 90 0.44 -14.18 12.57
CA ARG A 90 0.60 -13.09 13.53
C ARG A 90 0.13 -11.79 12.90
N LEU A 91 -0.88 -11.19 13.53
CA LEU A 91 -1.39 -9.87 13.17
C LEU A 91 -1.10 -8.92 14.33
N GLU A 92 -0.10 -8.07 14.16
CA GLU A 92 0.27 -7.06 15.15
C GLU A 92 -0.45 -5.75 14.83
N ARG A 93 -1.43 -5.38 15.67
CA ARG A 93 -2.20 -4.13 15.51
C ARG A 93 -1.58 -3.00 16.32
N GLY A 94 -1.77 -1.76 15.85
CA GLY A 94 -1.35 -0.57 16.58
C GLY A 94 0.08 -0.12 16.27
N CYS A 95 0.68 -0.65 15.20
CA CYS A 95 1.82 -0.01 14.59
C CYS A 95 1.36 1.34 13.98
N ARG A 96 2.24 2.34 13.96
CA ARG A 96 1.87 3.70 13.52
C ARG A 96 2.39 3.97 12.12
N ILE A 97 1.51 4.25 11.17
CA ILE A 97 1.87 4.62 9.80
C ILE A 97 2.15 6.11 9.74
N THR A 98 1.23 6.91 10.31
CA THR A 98 1.39 8.36 10.50
C THR A 98 0.94 8.74 11.92
N PRO A 99 1.28 9.94 12.44
CA PRO A 99 0.80 10.38 13.75
C PRO A 99 -0.72 10.32 13.95
N MET A 100 -1.51 10.29 12.87
CA MET A 100 -2.97 10.28 12.89
C MET A 100 -3.57 8.96 12.40
N GLU A 101 -2.75 7.98 11.99
CA GLU A 101 -3.21 6.74 11.36
C GLU A 101 -2.48 5.52 11.93
N ASP A 102 -3.26 4.65 12.55
CA ASP A 102 -2.82 3.33 13.01
C ASP A 102 -2.90 2.32 11.86
N GLY A 103 -1.94 1.40 11.86
CA GLY A 103 -1.88 0.27 10.96
C GLY A 103 -1.86 -1.06 11.70
N ALA A 104 -1.67 -2.11 10.91
CA ALA A 104 -1.29 -3.41 11.43
C ALA A 104 -0.25 -4.06 10.51
N ASP A 105 0.46 -5.02 11.06
CA ASP A 105 1.45 -5.85 10.37
C ASP A 105 0.97 -7.29 10.35
N LEU A 106 0.93 -7.88 9.15
CA LEU A 106 0.64 -9.28 8.94
C LEU A 106 1.94 -10.02 8.69
N GLN A 107 2.22 -10.98 9.56
CA GLN A 107 3.31 -11.92 9.42
C GLN A 107 2.79 -13.34 9.33
N ARG A 108 3.22 -14.06 8.30
CA ARG A 108 3.07 -15.52 8.19
C ARG A 108 4.42 -16.16 8.00
N GLY A 109 4.52 -17.45 8.29
CA GLY A 109 5.80 -18.11 8.13
C GLY A 109 5.76 -19.60 8.31
N VAL A 110 6.94 -20.17 8.17
CA VAL A 110 7.21 -21.59 8.22
C VAL A 110 8.38 -21.80 9.17
N GLU A 111 8.27 -22.77 10.06
CA GLU A 111 9.40 -23.28 10.82
C GLU A 111 9.91 -24.55 10.14
N VAL A 112 11.22 -24.60 9.92
CA VAL A 112 11.89 -25.71 9.25
C VAL A 112 12.87 -26.33 10.23
N VAL A 113 12.76 -27.65 10.42
CA VAL A 113 13.73 -28.44 11.15
C VAL A 113 14.66 -29.10 10.15
N VAL A 114 15.96 -28.86 10.28
CA VAL A 114 16.99 -29.42 9.39
C VAL A 114 17.70 -30.60 10.04
N PRO A 115 18.11 -31.60 9.25
CA PRO A 115 19.02 -32.63 9.72
C PRO A 115 20.42 -32.01 9.93
N GLY A 116 20.92 -32.10 11.17
CA GLY A 116 22.16 -31.43 11.58
C GLY A 116 21.96 -29.94 11.88
N ASP A 117 23.06 -29.20 12.06
CA ASP A 117 23.03 -27.76 12.41
C ASP A 117 23.43 -26.87 11.21
N ASP A 118 23.15 -27.32 9.98
CA ASP A 118 23.46 -26.59 8.73
C ASP A 118 22.39 -25.53 8.39
N VAL A 119 22.19 -24.57 9.29
CA VAL A 119 21.27 -23.45 9.07
C VAL A 119 21.68 -22.63 7.84
N ARG A 120 22.99 -22.35 7.70
CA ARG A 120 23.48 -21.50 6.62
C ARG A 120 23.28 -22.15 5.25
N GLY A 121 23.60 -23.44 5.12
CA GLY A 121 23.42 -24.15 3.86
C GLY A 121 21.94 -24.28 3.49
N LEU A 122 21.04 -24.50 4.46
CA LEU A 122 19.60 -24.44 4.19
C LEU A 122 19.20 -23.07 3.65
N LEU A 123 19.57 -21.98 4.34
CA LEU A 123 19.20 -20.64 3.90
C LEU A 123 19.73 -20.33 2.50
N GLN A 124 20.95 -20.78 2.15
CA GLN A 124 21.50 -20.58 0.81
C GLN A 124 20.69 -21.34 -0.24
N ARG A 125 20.38 -22.63 -0.01
CA ARG A 125 19.55 -23.43 -0.93
C ARG A 125 18.16 -22.84 -1.12
N VAL A 126 17.56 -22.31 -0.05
CA VAL A 126 16.27 -21.61 -0.13
C VAL A 126 16.43 -20.36 -0.98
N ALA A 127 17.43 -19.51 -0.72
CA ALA A 127 17.66 -18.31 -1.52
C ALA A 127 17.86 -18.60 -3.02
N ASP A 128 18.59 -19.66 -3.35
CA ASP A 128 18.90 -20.05 -4.73
C ASP A 128 17.66 -20.58 -5.49
N ARG A 129 16.66 -21.09 -4.78
CA ARG A 129 15.42 -21.64 -5.36
C ARG A 129 14.25 -20.65 -5.39
N LEU A 130 14.34 -19.55 -4.63
CA LEU A 130 13.32 -18.51 -4.65
C LEU A 130 13.27 -17.79 -6.01
N PRO A 131 12.13 -17.19 -6.38
CA PRO A 131 12.00 -16.49 -7.65
C PRO A 131 13.09 -15.42 -7.85
N ALA A 132 13.71 -15.39 -9.04
CA ALA A 132 14.83 -14.48 -9.32
C ALA A 132 14.49 -12.99 -9.11
N GLY A 133 13.23 -12.61 -9.36
CA GLY A 133 12.74 -11.25 -9.14
C GLY A 133 12.80 -10.79 -7.67
N TRP A 134 12.85 -11.74 -6.72
CA TRP A 134 12.86 -11.41 -5.30
C TRP A 134 14.23 -10.98 -4.76
N ARG A 135 15.29 -11.14 -5.57
CA ARG A 135 16.66 -10.75 -5.20
C ARG A 135 17.06 -11.35 -3.84
N ALA A 136 16.75 -12.63 -3.63
CA ALA A 136 17.04 -13.33 -2.40
C ALA A 136 18.54 -13.43 -2.16
N GLY A 137 18.96 -13.28 -0.91
CA GLY A 137 20.36 -13.40 -0.52
C GLY A 137 20.55 -13.71 0.96
N VAL A 138 21.64 -14.39 1.27
CA VAL A 138 22.03 -14.73 2.64
C VAL A 138 23.22 -13.88 3.06
N ARG A 139 23.09 -13.18 4.18
CA ARG A 139 24.18 -12.43 4.80
C ARG A 139 24.44 -12.92 6.20
N VAL A 140 25.72 -12.94 6.61
CA VAL A 140 26.09 -13.26 7.99
C VAL A 140 26.03 -11.97 8.81
N SER A 141 25.35 -12.04 9.95
CA SER A 141 25.27 -10.98 10.96
C SER A 141 25.85 -11.49 12.29
N GLY A 142 25.96 -10.62 13.29
CA GLY A 142 26.42 -11.02 14.62
C GLY A 142 25.57 -12.14 15.24
N ASP A 143 24.28 -12.20 14.89
CA ASP A 143 23.33 -13.21 15.36
C ASP A 143 23.25 -14.46 14.46
N GLY A 144 24.16 -14.58 13.48
CA GLY A 144 24.22 -15.70 12.53
C GLY A 144 23.74 -15.36 11.12
N PRO A 145 23.56 -16.39 10.25
CA PRO A 145 23.14 -16.21 8.87
C PRO A 145 21.68 -15.77 8.77
N VAL A 146 21.42 -14.78 7.93
CA VAL A 146 20.09 -14.22 7.69
C VAL A 146 19.81 -14.15 6.19
N LEU A 147 18.73 -14.80 5.78
CA LEU A 147 18.15 -14.68 4.44
C LEU A 147 17.27 -13.43 4.39
N ARG A 148 17.37 -12.66 3.30
CA ARG A 148 16.46 -11.58 2.95
C ARG A 148 16.06 -11.70 1.50
N ALA A 149 14.79 -11.46 1.21
CA ALA A 149 14.26 -11.32 -0.13
C ALA A 149 13.06 -10.36 -0.12
N ASP A 150 12.68 -9.87 -1.30
CA ASP A 150 11.53 -8.98 -1.51
C ASP A 150 10.53 -9.71 -2.40
N ALA A 151 9.43 -10.19 -1.83
CA ALA A 151 8.41 -10.92 -2.59
C ALA A 151 7.56 -10.02 -3.50
N GLY A 152 7.92 -8.74 -3.61
CA GLY A 152 7.14 -7.71 -4.28
C GLY A 152 6.03 -7.19 -3.36
N GLU A 153 5.41 -6.09 -3.77
CA GLU A 153 4.26 -5.51 -3.07
C GLU A 153 4.50 -5.26 -1.57
N PHE A 154 5.74 -4.91 -1.24
CA PHE A 154 6.25 -4.66 0.12
C PHE A 154 6.12 -5.84 1.09
N VAL A 155 6.08 -7.07 0.57
CA VAL A 155 6.20 -8.27 1.39
C VAL A 155 7.67 -8.61 1.55
N ALA A 156 8.21 -8.38 2.74
CA ALA A 156 9.56 -8.73 3.10
C ALA A 156 9.64 -10.21 3.47
N VAL A 157 10.56 -10.94 2.86
CA VAL A 157 10.86 -12.33 3.22
C VAL A 157 12.15 -12.38 4.01
N GLN A 158 12.12 -13.05 5.15
CA GLN A 158 13.25 -13.17 6.05
C GLN A 158 13.43 -14.62 6.49
N GLY A 159 14.68 -15.06 6.64
CA GLY A 159 14.99 -16.37 7.20
C GLY A 159 16.11 -16.27 8.22
N ARG A 160 15.94 -16.86 9.40
CA ARG A 160 16.93 -16.84 10.48
C ARG A 160 16.87 -18.10 11.32
N SER A 161 17.93 -18.40 12.06
CA SER A 161 17.88 -19.46 13.07
C SER A 161 16.84 -19.14 14.14
N SER A 162 16.04 -20.14 14.55
CA SER A 162 15.18 -20.10 15.74
C SER A 162 15.68 -21.01 16.87
N GLY A 163 16.86 -21.61 16.70
CA GLY A 163 17.47 -22.55 17.63
C GLY A 163 18.35 -23.58 16.90
N PRO A 164 18.98 -24.51 17.64
CA PRO A 164 19.79 -25.57 17.04
C PRO A 164 18.99 -26.39 16.02
N GLY A 165 19.48 -26.45 14.78
CA GLY A 165 18.82 -27.16 13.67
C GLY A 165 17.42 -26.63 13.30
N ARG A 166 17.06 -25.40 13.72
CA ARG A 166 15.76 -24.79 13.42
C ARG A 166 15.92 -23.47 12.69
N VAL A 167 15.14 -23.31 11.64
CA VAL A 167 15.09 -22.09 10.83
C VAL A 167 13.66 -21.59 10.78
N ARG A 168 13.49 -20.31 11.08
CA ARG A 168 12.25 -19.60 10.90
C ARG A 168 12.32 -18.78 9.62
N LEU A 169 11.41 -19.07 8.70
CA LEU A 169 11.18 -18.33 7.46
C LEU A 169 9.87 -17.55 7.59
N THR A 170 9.87 -16.27 7.30
CA THR A 170 8.68 -15.40 7.46
C THR A 170 8.50 -14.50 6.25
N ALA A 171 7.24 -14.28 5.87
CA ALA A 171 6.80 -13.23 4.97
C ALA A 171 5.98 -12.20 5.78
N ASP A 172 6.33 -10.93 5.62
CA ASP A 172 5.93 -9.83 6.49
C ASP A 172 5.53 -8.63 5.67
N THR A 173 4.36 -8.04 5.93
CA THR A 173 3.89 -6.86 5.19
C THR A 173 4.51 -5.56 5.68
N GLY A 174 5.09 -5.57 6.88
CA GLY A 174 5.34 -4.39 7.68
C GLY A 174 4.04 -3.67 8.06
N CYS A 175 4.17 -2.49 8.66
CA CYS A 175 3.01 -1.71 9.09
C CYS A 175 2.22 -1.13 7.91
N ARG A 176 0.94 -1.49 7.77
CA ARG A 176 0.06 -1.08 6.66
C ARG A 176 -1.35 -0.71 7.12
N PRO A 177 -2.11 0.08 6.34
CA PRO A 177 -3.51 0.32 6.63
C PRO A 177 -4.28 -1.00 6.62
N VAL A 178 -5.15 -1.24 7.60
CA VAL A 178 -5.90 -2.51 7.71
C VAL A 178 -6.87 -2.68 6.53
N GLY A 179 -7.41 -1.56 6.01
CA GLY A 179 -8.49 -1.57 5.03
C GLY A 179 -9.82 -2.05 5.64
N SER A 180 -10.91 -1.92 4.88
CA SER A 180 -12.20 -2.45 5.33
C SER A 180 -12.22 -3.98 5.21
N GLY A 181 -12.17 -4.68 6.35
CA GLY A 181 -12.61 -6.08 6.42
C GLY A 181 -11.53 -7.17 6.36
N TYR A 182 -10.25 -6.87 6.60
CA TYR A 182 -9.26 -7.95 6.79
C TYR A 182 -9.65 -8.80 8.01
N ARG A 183 -10.07 -10.04 7.76
CA ARG A 183 -10.17 -11.09 8.76
C ARG A 183 -8.99 -12.03 8.51
N ALA A 184 -8.19 -12.25 9.54
CA ALA A 184 -7.27 -13.39 9.51
C ALA A 184 -8.12 -14.66 9.29
N PRO A 185 -7.70 -15.56 8.38
CA PRO A 185 -8.42 -16.81 8.11
C PRO A 185 -8.57 -17.69 9.36
#